data_AF-A0A091TU16-F1
#
_entry.id   AF-A0A091TU16-F1
#
_cell.length_a   1.000
_cell.length_b   1.000
_cell.length_c   1.000
_cell.angle_alpha   90.00
_cell.angle_beta   90.00
_cell.angle_gamma   90.00
#
_symmetry.space_group_name_H-M   'P 1'
#
loop_
_entity.id
_entity.type
_entity.pdbx_description
1 polymer ?
#
loop_
_entity_poly.entity_id
_entity_poly.type
_entity_poly.pdbx_seq_one_letter_code
_entity_poly.pdbx_strand_id
1 'polypeptide(L)'
;SDFPVKEEEKLAEAEIRRLQKQFRIAAEKRKSYGANVRQQMQAQEKEVESLTQEHEEVSLTLSQITSQRNAMLDDRNCMELQCLLQTKYQYDSLIRDRKALLADLDNQILELEKKIVRQNQIAVKVKQANSSKLLQKQIETLEMRLNNVTVHFDTIMTRNNKLREELENLRIQKDILDNFYLKLHKKLDQQRRRMNTAVEQSAQAYEQRMEALARISAMNERHSKDTVHYNVELQEQDRVLDQETRLKTFMLAKFTDRSELEEQAKKKKALKAAQRAKRSQGESFESREVAYKRLLELAEDEDIDQLVNSFIEKEEKNFACFSYAAELNGEMEKMQQRIKDLQSEITTLMMDQEYAESSSLQVLQEAEEKLMETTEEANWYEDRCKESSKVLGQLKSGTEALFKEINCDATKIMKQLGENKQITDLNLMQFFGLVEKKTNELLLMESILRYISADGSHPAQPFANPLLGGTGLLHVMDRAQLCPPAPALDGTADA
;
A
#
# COMPACT_ATOMS: atom_id res chain seq x y z
N SER A 1 -27.38 151.82 -139.90
CA SER A 1 -26.19 151.55 -140.71
C SER A 1 -25.94 150.06 -140.74
N ASP A 2 -25.81 149.56 -141.96
CA ASP A 2 -25.47 148.24 -142.50
C ASP A 2 -24.93 147.08 -141.62
N PHE A 3 -25.48 145.90 -141.95
CA PHE A 3 -25.09 144.48 -141.71
C PHE A 3 -25.30 143.81 -140.33
N PRO A 4 -26.36 142.99 -140.19
CA PRO A 4 -26.52 141.91 -139.19
C PRO A 4 -26.61 140.51 -139.87
N VAL A 5 -26.81 139.41 -139.10
CA VAL A 5 -27.08 138.00 -139.53
C VAL A 5 -25.90 137.00 -139.52
N LYS A 6 -25.19 136.82 -138.39
CA LYS A 6 -24.28 135.64 -138.26
C LYS A 6 -24.20 134.95 -136.89
N GLU A 7 -25.05 135.31 -135.93
CA GLU A 7 -25.01 134.70 -134.58
C GLU A 7 -26.14 133.70 -134.27
N GLU A 8 -27.26 133.66 -135.01
CA GLU A 8 -28.39 132.77 -134.70
C GLU A 8 -28.28 131.35 -135.31
N GLU A 9 -27.45 131.14 -136.34
CA GLU A 9 -27.37 129.84 -137.06
C GLU A 9 -26.56 128.76 -136.30
N LYS A 10 -25.67 129.15 -135.39
CA LYS A 10 -24.79 128.20 -134.67
C LYS A 10 -25.46 127.47 -133.50
N LEU A 11 -26.58 127.97 -132.98
CA LEU A 11 -27.30 127.33 -131.86
C LEU A 11 -28.24 126.21 -132.33
N ALA A 12 -28.79 126.29 -133.53
CA ALA A 12 -29.71 125.28 -134.05
C ALA A 12 -29.03 123.97 -134.48
N GLU A 13 -27.82 124.04 -135.06
CA GLU A 13 -27.07 122.84 -135.46
C GLU A 13 -26.60 121.97 -134.27
N ALA A 14 -26.35 122.59 -133.11
CA ALA A 14 -25.92 121.87 -131.91
C ALA A 14 -27.04 120.99 -131.32
N GLU A 15 -28.29 121.45 -131.34
CA GLU A 15 -29.42 120.71 -130.75
C GLU A 15 -29.83 119.50 -131.62
N ILE A 16 -29.74 119.61 -132.95
CA ILE A 16 -30.07 118.51 -133.89
C ILE A 16 -29.11 117.32 -133.71
N ARG A 17 -27.81 117.57 -133.54
CA ARG A 17 -26.83 116.49 -133.32
C ARG A 17 -27.05 115.76 -131.98
N ARG A 18 -27.56 116.46 -130.96
CA ARG A 18 -27.87 115.86 -129.64
C ARG A 18 -29.03 114.87 -129.74
N LEU A 19 -30.11 115.25 -130.43
CA LEU A 19 -31.30 114.41 -130.58
C LEU A 19 -31.05 113.15 -131.45
N GLN A 20 -30.26 113.26 -132.53
CA GLN A 20 -29.90 112.09 -133.34
C GLN A 20 -29.10 111.05 -132.55
N LYS A 21 -28.20 111.50 -131.65
CA LYS A 21 -27.42 110.58 -130.80
C LYS A 21 -28.30 109.84 -129.79
N GLN A 22 -29.32 110.51 -129.23
CA GLN A 22 -30.25 109.88 -128.28
C GLN A 22 -31.14 108.83 -128.95
N PHE A 23 -31.62 109.05 -130.18
CA PHE A 23 -32.46 108.08 -130.88
C PHE A 23 -31.72 106.78 -131.23
N ARG A 24 -30.43 106.88 -131.58
CA ARG A 24 -29.60 105.71 -131.90
C ARG A 24 -29.38 104.81 -130.67
N ILE A 25 -29.12 105.40 -129.51
CA ILE A 25 -28.94 104.66 -128.24
C ILE A 25 -30.24 103.97 -127.81
N ALA A 26 -31.40 104.62 -127.98
CA ALA A 26 -32.69 104.02 -127.64
C ALA A 26 -33.04 102.81 -128.53
N ALA A 27 -32.72 102.88 -129.83
CA ALA A 27 -32.96 101.77 -130.77
C ALA A 27 -32.10 100.53 -130.45
N GLU A 28 -30.83 100.73 -130.07
CA GLU A 28 -29.94 99.62 -129.68
C GLU A 28 -30.38 98.95 -128.37
N LYS A 29 -30.83 99.71 -127.36
CA LYS A 29 -31.37 99.14 -126.11
C LYS A 29 -32.64 98.30 -126.34
N ARG A 30 -33.49 98.68 -127.29
CA ARG A 30 -34.70 97.90 -127.62
C ARG A 30 -34.35 96.57 -128.29
N LYS A 31 -33.33 96.55 -129.15
CA LYS A 31 -32.82 95.32 -129.77
C LYS A 31 -32.16 94.39 -128.76
N SER A 32 -31.34 94.90 -127.83
CA SER A 32 -30.69 94.06 -126.81
C SER A 32 -31.69 93.48 -125.81
N TYR A 33 -32.69 94.25 -125.37
CA TYR A 33 -33.75 93.74 -124.48
C TYR A 33 -34.60 92.65 -125.14
N GLY A 34 -34.98 92.84 -126.41
CA GLY A 34 -35.75 91.83 -127.15
C GLY A 34 -34.99 90.53 -127.42
N ALA A 35 -33.65 90.57 -127.52
CA ALA A 35 -32.83 89.37 -127.63
C ALA A 35 -32.73 88.61 -126.29
N ASN A 36 -32.60 89.35 -125.18
CA ASN A 36 -32.46 88.76 -123.85
C ASN A 36 -33.75 88.02 -123.41
N VAL A 37 -34.92 88.61 -123.66
CA VAL A 37 -36.22 87.96 -123.34
C VAL A 37 -36.40 86.65 -124.12
N ARG A 38 -35.97 86.60 -125.39
CA ARG A 38 -36.04 85.36 -126.19
C ARG A 38 -35.13 84.25 -125.67
N GLN A 39 -33.91 84.59 -125.23
CA GLN A 39 -33.02 83.62 -124.59
C GLN A 39 -33.61 83.07 -123.27
N GLN A 40 -34.24 83.94 -122.48
CA GLN A 40 -34.83 83.53 -121.21
C GLN A 40 -36.03 82.60 -121.39
N MET A 41 -36.91 82.84 -122.38
CA MET A 41 -37.99 81.89 -122.68
C MET A 41 -37.47 80.53 -123.16
N GLN A 42 -36.46 80.51 -124.04
CA GLN A 42 -35.88 79.24 -124.50
C GLN A 42 -35.22 78.45 -123.37
N ALA A 43 -34.64 79.12 -122.37
CA ALA A 43 -34.10 78.46 -121.19
C ALA A 43 -35.22 77.82 -120.35
N GLN A 44 -36.33 78.55 -120.13
CA GLN A 44 -37.48 78.03 -119.38
C GLN A 44 -38.17 76.86 -120.09
N GLU A 45 -38.33 76.91 -121.41
CA GLU A 45 -38.91 75.79 -122.18
C GLU A 45 -38.09 74.51 -122.02
N LYS A 46 -36.75 74.60 -122.09
CA LYS A 46 -35.86 73.44 -121.87
C LYS A 46 -35.96 72.87 -120.45
N GLU A 47 -36.11 73.72 -119.45
CA GLU A 47 -36.22 73.29 -118.05
C GLU A 47 -37.55 72.57 -117.79
N VAL A 48 -38.65 73.07 -118.37
CA VAL A 48 -39.95 72.39 -118.32
C VAL A 48 -39.87 71.02 -118.99
N GLU A 49 -39.20 70.93 -120.14
CA GLU A 49 -39.03 69.66 -120.87
C GLU A 49 -38.23 68.63 -120.04
N SER A 50 -37.17 69.06 -119.34
CA SER A 50 -36.41 68.22 -118.41
C SER A 50 -37.26 67.72 -117.24
N LEU A 51 -38.03 68.59 -116.61
CA LEU A 51 -38.90 68.21 -115.47
C LEU A 51 -40.02 67.26 -115.90
N THR A 52 -40.55 67.41 -117.11
CA THR A 52 -41.55 66.45 -117.63
C THR A 52 -40.96 65.06 -117.84
N GLN A 53 -39.71 64.96 -118.29
CA GLN A 53 -39.02 63.67 -118.42
C GLN A 53 -38.79 63.01 -117.06
N GLU A 54 -38.31 63.74 -116.06
CA GLU A 54 -38.14 63.19 -114.70
C GLU A 54 -39.47 62.70 -114.09
N HIS A 55 -40.56 63.44 -114.30
CA HIS A 55 -41.88 63.03 -113.82
C HIS A 55 -42.34 61.72 -114.48
N GLU A 56 -42.09 61.53 -115.77
CA GLU A 56 -42.38 60.28 -116.48
C GLU A 56 -41.54 59.12 -115.94
N GLU A 57 -40.24 59.33 -115.70
CA GLU A 57 -39.35 58.30 -115.11
C GLU A 57 -39.80 57.88 -113.70
N VAL A 58 -40.13 58.83 -112.84
CA VAL A 58 -40.62 58.54 -111.48
C VAL A 58 -41.97 57.83 -111.53
N SER A 59 -42.86 58.22 -112.44
CA SER A 59 -44.15 57.55 -112.62
C SER A 59 -43.98 56.11 -113.09
N LEU A 60 -43.02 55.85 -113.99
CA LEU A 60 -42.68 54.50 -114.44
C LEU A 60 -42.15 53.63 -113.30
N THR A 61 -41.21 54.14 -112.49
CA THR A 61 -40.69 53.38 -111.34
C THR A 61 -41.75 53.08 -110.29
N LEU A 62 -42.63 54.05 -109.99
CA LEU A 62 -43.80 53.84 -109.14
C LEU A 62 -44.68 52.73 -109.70
N SER A 63 -45.01 52.78 -111.00
CA SER A 63 -45.85 51.77 -111.64
C SER A 63 -45.24 50.35 -111.60
N GLN A 64 -43.92 50.25 -111.68
CA GLN A 64 -43.21 48.97 -111.58
C GLN A 64 -43.25 48.42 -110.14
N ILE A 65 -43.02 49.28 -109.14
CA ILE A 65 -43.09 48.90 -107.73
C ILE A 65 -44.51 48.51 -107.35
N THR A 66 -45.51 49.32 -107.75
CA THR A 66 -46.93 49.05 -107.50
C THR A 66 -47.53 48.08 -108.53
N SER A 67 -46.71 47.40 -109.32
CA SER A 67 -47.23 46.42 -110.28
C SER A 67 -47.91 45.29 -109.52
N GLN A 68 -49.02 44.80 -110.08
CA GLN A 68 -49.82 43.73 -109.48
C GLN A 68 -48.99 42.47 -109.20
N ARG A 69 -47.95 42.21 -110.02
CA ARG A 69 -47.03 41.10 -109.83
C ARG A 69 -46.19 41.23 -108.55
N ASN A 70 -45.67 42.41 -108.26
CA ASN A 70 -44.87 42.64 -107.05
C ASN A 70 -45.75 42.60 -105.80
N ALA A 71 -46.95 43.19 -105.85
CA ALA A 71 -47.91 43.09 -104.76
C ALA A 71 -48.31 41.63 -104.44
N MET A 72 -48.51 40.79 -105.47
CA MET A 72 -48.78 39.36 -105.25
C MET A 72 -47.58 38.59 -104.70
N LEU A 73 -46.34 38.96 -105.08
CA LEU A 73 -45.14 38.35 -104.51
C LEU A 73 -44.96 38.74 -103.03
N ASP A 74 -45.22 39.99 -102.69
CA ASP A 74 -45.16 40.47 -101.31
C ASP A 74 -46.23 39.79 -100.43
N ASP A 75 -47.46 39.66 -100.93
CA ASP A 75 -48.53 38.92 -100.23
C ASP A 75 -48.15 37.45 -100.00
N ARG A 76 -47.58 36.79 -101.02
CA ARG A 76 -47.08 35.41 -100.90
C ARG A 76 -45.96 35.29 -99.87
N ASN A 77 -45.00 36.23 -99.87
CA ASN A 77 -43.92 36.27 -98.90
C ASN A 77 -44.45 36.52 -97.47
N CYS A 78 -45.46 37.39 -97.32
CA CYS A 78 -46.13 37.61 -96.05
C CYS A 78 -46.84 36.36 -95.53
N MET A 79 -47.57 35.64 -96.39
CA MET A 79 -48.20 34.37 -96.03
C MET A 79 -47.18 33.31 -95.64
N GLU A 80 -46.08 33.18 -96.38
CA GLU A 80 -44.99 32.25 -96.05
C GLU A 80 -44.33 32.60 -94.72
N LEU A 81 -44.07 33.88 -94.46
CA LEU A 81 -43.53 34.36 -93.20
C LEU A 81 -44.48 34.07 -92.03
N GLN A 82 -45.79 34.22 -92.24
CA GLN A 82 -46.79 33.91 -91.22
C GLN A 82 -46.81 32.41 -90.89
N CYS A 83 -46.72 31.54 -91.89
CA CYS A 83 -46.59 30.09 -91.69
C CYS A 83 -45.30 29.72 -90.94
N LEU A 84 -44.17 30.30 -91.32
CA LEU A 84 -42.88 30.08 -90.64
C LEU A 84 -42.91 30.60 -89.20
N LEU A 85 -43.57 31.72 -88.95
CA LEU A 85 -43.72 32.26 -87.60
C LEU A 85 -44.60 31.35 -86.72
N GLN A 86 -45.70 30.81 -87.27
CA GLN A 86 -46.56 29.86 -86.57
C GLN A 86 -45.81 28.57 -86.21
N THR A 87 -45.04 28.00 -87.15
CA THR A 87 -44.23 26.81 -86.88
C THR A 87 -43.13 27.08 -85.85
N LYS A 88 -42.49 28.26 -85.90
CA LYS A 88 -41.54 28.69 -84.86
C LYS A 88 -42.18 28.76 -83.47
N TYR A 89 -43.39 29.31 -83.35
CA TYR A 89 -44.10 29.34 -82.07
C TYR A 89 -44.45 27.94 -81.55
N GLN A 90 -44.79 27.00 -82.42
CA GLN A 90 -45.03 25.59 -82.04
C GLN A 90 -43.75 24.94 -81.51
N TYR A 91 -42.62 25.09 -82.21
CA TYR A 91 -41.34 24.56 -81.75
C TYR A 91 -40.88 25.21 -80.44
N ASP A 92 -41.06 26.52 -80.28
CA ASP A 92 -40.77 27.21 -79.02
C ASP A 92 -41.59 26.63 -77.86
N SER A 93 -42.88 26.35 -78.10
CA SER A 93 -43.73 25.71 -77.08
C SER A 93 -43.20 24.33 -76.72
N LEU A 94 -42.89 23.50 -77.71
CA LEU A 94 -42.34 22.16 -77.49
C LEU A 94 -40.98 22.20 -76.76
N ILE A 95 -40.14 23.19 -77.06
CA ILE A 95 -38.86 23.40 -76.36
C ILE A 95 -39.12 23.80 -74.90
N ARG A 96 -40.09 24.67 -74.63
CA ARG A 96 -40.46 25.04 -73.25
C ARG A 96 -40.96 23.83 -72.47
N ASP A 97 -41.86 23.03 -73.06
CA ASP A 97 -42.41 21.84 -72.41
C ASP A 97 -41.32 20.80 -72.11
N ARG A 98 -40.39 20.57 -73.07
CA ARG A 98 -39.23 19.69 -72.85
C ARG A 98 -38.28 20.22 -71.79
N LYS A 99 -38.03 21.53 -71.74
CA LYS A 99 -37.19 22.14 -70.69
C LYS A 99 -37.83 22.01 -69.32
N ALA A 100 -39.16 22.14 -69.21
CA ALA A 100 -39.88 21.92 -67.97
C ALA A 100 -39.74 20.45 -67.51
N LEU A 101 -39.93 19.49 -68.41
CA LEU A 101 -39.75 18.07 -68.11
C LEU A 101 -38.30 17.75 -67.66
N LEU A 102 -37.29 18.33 -68.32
CA LEU A 102 -35.90 18.15 -67.90
C LEU A 102 -35.66 18.70 -66.49
N ALA A 103 -36.20 19.88 -66.17
CA ALA A 103 -36.09 20.45 -64.83
C ALA A 103 -36.76 19.56 -63.77
N ASP A 104 -37.92 18.96 -64.07
CA ASP A 104 -38.60 18.02 -63.18
C ASP A 104 -37.79 16.74 -62.97
N LEU A 105 -37.18 16.20 -64.03
CA LEU A 105 -36.30 15.03 -63.93
C LEU A 105 -35.03 15.35 -63.13
N ASP A 106 -34.40 16.50 -63.34
CA ASP A 106 -33.23 16.95 -62.57
C ASP A 106 -33.58 17.10 -61.08
N ASN A 107 -34.77 17.64 -60.76
CA ASN A 107 -35.25 17.71 -59.38
C ASN A 107 -35.42 16.31 -58.76
N GLN A 108 -35.98 15.35 -59.50
CA GLN A 108 -36.12 13.97 -59.04
C GLN A 108 -34.76 13.29 -58.83
N ILE A 109 -33.80 13.53 -59.73
CA ILE A 109 -32.41 13.05 -59.60
C ILE A 109 -31.80 13.59 -58.31
N LEU A 110 -31.90 14.90 -58.06
CA LEU A 110 -31.39 15.53 -56.85
C LEU A 110 -32.03 14.96 -55.57
N GLU A 111 -33.33 14.66 -55.58
CA GLU A 111 -33.99 14.02 -54.45
C GLU A 111 -33.49 12.59 -54.20
N LEU A 112 -33.28 11.81 -55.26
CA LEU A 112 -32.74 10.46 -55.17
C LEU A 112 -31.28 10.48 -54.70
N GLU A 113 -30.46 11.38 -55.22
CA GLU A 113 -29.08 11.59 -54.75
C GLU A 113 -29.04 11.93 -53.26
N LYS A 114 -29.92 12.85 -52.80
CA LYS A 114 -30.06 13.16 -51.37
C LYS A 114 -30.44 11.92 -50.55
N LYS A 115 -31.35 11.07 -51.04
CA LYS A 115 -31.74 9.82 -50.37
C LYS A 115 -30.57 8.83 -50.31
N ILE A 116 -29.81 8.67 -51.39
CA ILE A 116 -28.62 7.80 -51.46
C ILE A 116 -27.56 8.27 -50.45
N VAL A 117 -27.27 9.57 -50.38
CA VAL A 117 -26.30 10.12 -49.42
C VAL A 117 -26.73 9.83 -47.98
N ARG A 118 -28.01 10.03 -47.63
CA ARG A 118 -28.53 9.72 -46.29
C ARG A 118 -28.38 8.23 -45.95
N GLN A 119 -28.75 7.34 -46.87
CA GLN A 119 -28.61 5.90 -46.66
C GLN A 119 -27.14 5.48 -46.51
N ASN A 120 -26.25 6.02 -47.33
CA ASN A 120 -24.81 5.76 -47.21
C ASN A 120 -24.24 6.23 -45.86
N GLN A 121 -24.66 7.39 -45.36
CA GLN A 121 -24.27 7.86 -44.03
C GLN A 121 -24.74 6.90 -42.92
N ILE A 122 -25.99 6.41 -43.01
CA ILE A 122 -26.52 5.43 -42.06
C ILE A 122 -25.73 4.12 -42.16
N ALA A 123 -25.48 3.62 -43.37
CA ALA A 123 -24.72 2.39 -43.59
C ALA A 123 -23.27 2.47 -43.06
N VAL A 124 -22.60 3.62 -43.23
CA VAL A 124 -21.27 3.86 -42.67
C VAL A 124 -21.31 3.86 -41.15
N LYS A 125 -22.29 4.55 -40.53
CA LYS A 125 -22.46 4.56 -39.06
C LYS A 125 -22.74 3.16 -38.50
N VAL A 126 -23.59 2.39 -39.17
CA VAL A 126 -23.89 1.00 -38.79
C VAL A 126 -22.66 0.11 -38.93
N LYS A 127 -21.87 0.23 -40.01
CA LYS A 127 -20.60 -0.50 -40.18
C LYS A 127 -19.55 -0.11 -39.14
N GLN A 128 -19.51 1.16 -38.73
CA GLN A 128 -18.62 1.65 -37.68
C GLN A 128 -19.02 1.11 -36.30
N ALA A 129 -20.32 1.12 -35.98
CA ALA A 129 -20.86 0.56 -34.75
C ALA A 129 -20.72 -0.97 -34.69
N ASN A 130 -20.98 -1.66 -35.81
CA ASN A 130 -20.78 -3.10 -35.98
C ASN A 130 -19.36 -3.45 -36.40
N SER A 131 -18.37 -2.61 -36.10
CA SER A 131 -16.98 -3.03 -36.25
C SER A 131 -16.73 -4.16 -35.25
N SER A 132 -16.87 -5.41 -35.73
CA SER A 132 -16.73 -6.62 -34.92
C SER A 132 -15.47 -6.60 -34.05
N LYS A 133 -14.40 -5.95 -34.54
CA LYS A 133 -13.17 -5.71 -33.79
C LYS A 133 -13.33 -4.81 -32.55
N LEU A 134 -14.13 -3.75 -32.61
CA LEU A 134 -14.36 -2.85 -31.46
C LEU A 134 -15.23 -3.56 -30.41
N LEU A 135 -16.29 -4.22 -30.85
CA LEU A 135 -17.16 -5.00 -29.97
C LEU A 135 -16.37 -6.13 -29.30
N GLN A 136 -15.50 -6.82 -30.05
CA GLN A 136 -14.64 -7.87 -29.52
C GLN A 136 -13.64 -7.34 -28.49
N LYS A 137 -12.99 -6.20 -28.74
CA LYS A 137 -12.12 -5.56 -27.73
C LYS A 137 -12.89 -5.16 -26.48
N GLN A 138 -14.13 -4.71 -26.62
CA GLN A 138 -14.99 -4.39 -25.47
C GLN A 138 -15.33 -5.65 -24.66
N ILE A 139 -15.67 -6.75 -25.34
CA ILE A 139 -15.90 -8.05 -24.71
C ILE A 139 -14.63 -8.52 -23.98
N GLU A 140 -13.47 -8.52 -24.64
CA GLU A 140 -12.18 -8.90 -24.04
C GLU A 140 -11.84 -8.05 -22.80
N THR A 141 -12.13 -6.75 -22.85
CA THR A 141 -11.91 -5.84 -21.71
C THR A 141 -12.84 -6.19 -20.53
N LEU A 142 -14.11 -6.49 -20.82
CA LEU A 142 -15.08 -6.88 -19.81
C LEU A 142 -14.76 -8.26 -19.22
N GLU A 143 -14.34 -9.21 -20.06
CA GLU A 143 -13.89 -10.54 -19.64
C GLU A 143 -12.63 -10.45 -18.78
N MET A 144 -11.63 -9.66 -19.18
CA MET A 144 -10.44 -9.41 -18.37
C MET A 144 -10.81 -8.77 -17.03
N ARG A 145 -11.73 -7.80 -17.01
CA ARG A 145 -12.20 -7.18 -15.77
C ARG A 145 -12.93 -8.19 -14.88
N LEU A 146 -13.78 -9.05 -15.46
CA LEU A 146 -14.47 -10.10 -14.74
C LEU A 146 -13.47 -11.09 -14.14
N ASN A 147 -12.51 -11.58 -14.94
CA ASN A 147 -11.46 -12.48 -14.50
C ASN A 147 -10.63 -11.87 -13.37
N ASN A 148 -10.26 -10.60 -13.46
CA ASN A 148 -9.53 -9.90 -12.39
C ASN A 148 -10.33 -9.87 -11.08
N VAL A 149 -11.64 -9.61 -11.15
CA VAL A 149 -12.51 -9.62 -9.96
C VAL A 149 -12.64 -11.03 -9.39
N THR A 150 -12.82 -12.05 -10.24
CA THR A 150 -12.89 -13.46 -9.82
C THR A 150 -11.61 -13.91 -9.14
N VAL A 151 -10.45 -13.64 -9.75
CA VAL A 151 -9.14 -13.98 -9.15
C VAL A 151 -8.93 -13.25 -7.83
N HIS A 152 -9.32 -11.98 -7.73
CA HIS A 152 -9.25 -11.23 -6.48
C HIS A 152 -10.15 -11.85 -5.40
N PHE A 153 -11.37 -12.22 -5.76
CA PHE A 153 -12.31 -12.91 -4.86
C PHE A 153 -11.76 -14.26 -4.39
N ASP A 154 -11.23 -15.08 -5.30
CA ASP A 154 -10.63 -16.38 -4.97
C ASP A 154 -9.39 -16.21 -4.08
N THR A 155 -8.60 -15.16 -4.31
CA THR A 155 -7.46 -14.80 -3.45
C THR A 155 -7.92 -14.42 -2.05
N ILE A 156 -9.01 -13.65 -1.91
CA ILE A 156 -9.60 -13.34 -0.61
C ILE A 156 -10.13 -14.61 0.05
N MET A 157 -10.80 -15.50 -0.70
CA MET A 157 -11.36 -16.74 -0.16
C MET A 157 -10.28 -17.71 0.32
N THR A 158 -9.20 -17.88 -0.44
CA THR A 158 -8.05 -18.69 -0.02
C THR A 158 -7.37 -18.11 1.22
N ARG A 159 -7.16 -16.79 1.29
CA ARG A 159 -6.66 -16.13 2.50
C ARG A 159 -7.60 -16.32 3.69
N ASN A 160 -8.91 -16.21 3.46
CA ASN A 160 -9.90 -16.39 4.52
C ASN A 160 -9.93 -17.84 5.04
N ASN A 161 -9.76 -18.83 4.17
CA ASN A 161 -9.64 -20.23 4.57
C ASN A 161 -8.39 -20.47 5.43
N LYS A 162 -7.22 -19.92 5.03
CA LYS A 162 -6.00 -19.98 5.85
C LYS A 162 -6.21 -19.37 7.25
N LEU A 163 -6.84 -18.20 7.33
CA LEU A 163 -7.16 -17.57 8.61
C LEU A 163 -8.15 -18.40 9.45
N ARG A 164 -9.09 -19.11 8.82
CA ARG A 164 -9.99 -20.03 9.54
C ARG A 164 -9.25 -21.23 10.10
N GLU A 165 -8.32 -21.81 9.33
CA GLU A 165 -7.45 -22.91 9.80
C GLU A 165 -6.56 -22.45 10.97
N GLU A 166 -5.95 -21.27 10.88
CA GLU A 166 -5.18 -20.67 11.98
C GLU A 166 -6.04 -20.45 13.23
N LEU A 167 -7.26 -19.92 13.08
CA LEU A 167 -8.19 -19.74 14.20
C LEU A 167 -8.57 -21.06 14.85
N GLU A 168 -8.78 -22.12 14.07
CA GLU A 168 -9.11 -23.44 14.60
C GLU A 168 -7.91 -24.06 15.33
N ASN A 169 -6.70 -23.92 14.78
CA ASN A 169 -5.47 -24.33 15.44
C ASN A 169 -5.28 -23.61 16.79
N LEU A 170 -5.52 -22.30 16.83
CA LEU A 170 -5.45 -21.51 18.07
C LEU A 170 -6.52 -21.93 19.09
N ARG A 171 -7.72 -22.29 18.64
CA ARG A 171 -8.78 -22.83 19.52
C ARG A 171 -8.37 -24.17 20.13
N ILE A 172 -7.84 -25.09 19.32
CA ILE A 172 -7.35 -26.38 19.81
C ILE A 172 -6.22 -26.18 20.82
N GLN A 173 -5.27 -25.28 20.54
CA GLN A 173 -4.18 -24.95 21.47
C GLN A 173 -4.73 -24.38 22.79
N LYS A 174 -5.71 -23.47 22.72
CA LYS A 174 -6.38 -22.93 23.91
C LYS A 174 -7.04 -24.04 24.72
N ASP A 175 -7.80 -24.93 24.09
CA ASP A 175 -8.48 -26.03 24.77
C ASP A 175 -7.46 -26.97 25.46
N ILE A 176 -6.31 -27.21 24.83
CA ILE A 176 -5.21 -27.98 25.43
C ILE A 176 -4.65 -27.25 26.67
N LEU A 177 -4.40 -25.94 26.58
CA LEU A 177 -3.92 -25.13 27.70
C LEU A 177 -4.93 -25.10 28.85
N ASP A 178 -6.21 -24.91 28.56
CA ASP A 178 -7.28 -24.92 29.56
C ASP A 178 -7.36 -26.29 30.28
N ASN A 179 -7.17 -27.39 29.54
CA ASN A 179 -7.08 -28.72 30.13
C ASN A 179 -5.87 -28.88 31.06
N PHE A 180 -4.70 -28.35 30.68
CA PHE A 180 -3.52 -28.36 31.56
C PHE A 180 -3.73 -27.49 32.80
N TYR A 181 -4.32 -26.30 32.63
CA TYR A 181 -4.66 -25.41 33.73
C TYR A 181 -5.59 -26.10 34.74
N LEU A 182 -6.66 -26.74 34.28
CA LEU A 182 -7.57 -27.49 35.14
C LEU A 182 -6.88 -28.65 35.87
N LYS A 183 -5.96 -29.38 35.21
CA LYS A 183 -5.17 -30.45 35.84
C LYS A 183 -4.24 -29.89 36.92
N LEU A 184 -3.58 -28.77 36.64
CA LEU A 184 -2.68 -28.11 37.59
C LEU A 184 -3.46 -27.61 38.81
N HIS A 185 -4.62 -26.99 38.60
CA HIS A 185 -5.48 -26.51 39.68
C HIS A 185 -5.96 -27.67 40.57
N LYS A 186 -6.37 -28.81 39.97
CA LYS A 186 -6.72 -30.02 40.73
C LYS A 186 -5.56 -30.54 41.58
N LYS A 187 -4.32 -30.54 41.06
CA LYS A 187 -3.12 -30.93 41.81
C LYS A 187 -2.84 -29.95 42.96
N LEU A 188 -3.00 -28.65 42.74
CA LEU A 188 -2.86 -27.62 43.77
C LEU A 188 -3.87 -27.83 44.90
N ASP A 189 -5.14 -28.05 44.57
CA ASP A 189 -6.20 -28.31 45.55
C ASP A 189 -5.97 -29.63 46.31
N GLN A 190 -5.40 -30.63 45.66
CA GLN A 190 -5.01 -31.87 46.33
C GLN A 190 -3.85 -31.64 47.31
N GLN A 191 -2.82 -30.87 46.93
CA GLN A 191 -1.74 -30.53 47.84
C GLN A 191 -2.22 -29.70 49.02
N ARG A 192 -3.08 -28.70 48.79
CA ARG A 192 -3.66 -27.88 49.85
C ARG A 192 -4.43 -28.73 50.87
N ARG A 193 -5.21 -29.71 50.38
CA ARG A 193 -5.89 -30.69 51.25
C ARG A 193 -4.90 -31.51 52.08
N ARG A 194 -3.86 -32.07 51.46
CA ARG A 194 -2.81 -32.84 52.18
C ARG A 194 -2.11 -31.99 53.25
N MET A 195 -1.78 -30.74 52.90
CA MET A 195 -1.17 -29.78 53.84
C MET A 195 -2.10 -29.51 55.03
N ASN A 196 -3.39 -29.23 54.79
CA ASN A 196 -4.35 -29.00 55.86
C ASN A 196 -4.50 -30.22 56.77
N THR A 197 -4.59 -31.42 56.21
CA THR A 197 -4.65 -32.66 57.01
C THR A 197 -3.39 -32.86 57.85
N ALA A 198 -2.20 -32.56 57.31
CA ALA A 198 -0.95 -32.64 58.08
C ALA A 198 -0.91 -31.62 59.23
N VAL A 199 -1.43 -30.40 59.00
CA VAL A 199 -1.55 -29.37 60.03
C VAL A 199 -2.53 -29.81 61.13
N GLU A 200 -3.68 -30.37 60.76
CA GLU A 200 -4.66 -30.91 61.71
C GLU A 200 -4.08 -32.06 62.55
N GLN A 201 -3.39 -33.00 61.92
CA GLN A 201 -2.70 -34.11 62.62
C GLN A 201 -1.61 -33.60 63.57
N SER A 202 -0.83 -32.60 63.14
CA SER A 202 0.17 -31.96 63.98
C SER A 202 -0.49 -31.28 65.19
N ALA A 203 -1.54 -30.50 64.97
CA ALA A 203 -2.29 -29.85 66.05
C ALA A 203 -2.84 -30.87 67.06
N GLN A 204 -3.41 -31.97 66.58
CA GLN A 204 -3.90 -33.06 67.42
C GLN A 204 -2.76 -33.72 68.24
N ALA A 205 -1.60 -33.98 67.62
CA ALA A 205 -0.46 -34.54 68.33
C ALA A 205 0.09 -33.58 69.41
N TYR A 206 0.07 -32.27 69.14
CA TYR A 206 0.42 -31.25 70.13
C TYR A 206 -0.55 -31.24 71.30
N GLU A 207 -1.86 -31.31 71.04
CA GLU A 207 -2.88 -31.35 72.09
C GLU A 207 -2.74 -32.59 72.97
N GLN A 208 -2.55 -33.77 72.37
CA GLN A 208 -2.27 -35.02 73.09
C GLN A 208 -1.01 -34.95 73.95
N ARG A 209 0.07 -34.34 73.44
CA ARG A 209 1.30 -34.11 74.19
C ARG A 209 1.04 -33.21 75.40
N MET A 210 0.28 -32.12 75.22
CA MET A 210 -0.05 -31.20 76.32
C MET A 210 -0.88 -31.90 77.40
N GLU A 211 -1.85 -32.73 77.03
CA GLU A 211 -2.60 -33.56 77.98
C GLU A 211 -1.71 -34.56 78.73
N ALA A 212 -0.76 -35.21 78.06
CA ALA A 212 0.19 -36.12 78.69
C ALA A 212 1.09 -35.38 79.69
N LEU A 213 1.61 -34.20 79.33
CA LEU A 213 2.41 -33.36 80.21
C LEU A 213 1.61 -32.90 81.44
N ALA A 214 0.34 -32.52 81.25
CA ALA A 214 -0.55 -32.17 82.36
C ALA A 214 -0.76 -33.36 83.32
N ARG A 215 -0.95 -34.58 82.79
CA ARG A 215 -1.05 -35.80 83.61
C ARG A 215 0.23 -36.11 84.38
N ILE A 216 1.40 -36.01 83.73
CA ILE A 216 2.70 -36.19 84.40
C ILE A 216 2.88 -35.17 85.52
N SER A 217 2.57 -33.90 85.27
CA SER A 217 2.63 -32.83 86.29
C SER A 217 1.74 -33.15 87.49
N ALA A 218 0.50 -33.56 87.27
CA ALA A 218 -0.43 -33.93 88.34
C ALA A 218 0.06 -35.16 89.14
N MET A 219 0.64 -36.15 88.45
CA MET A 219 1.22 -37.34 89.09
C MET A 219 2.45 -36.97 89.94
N ASN A 220 3.35 -36.14 89.42
CA ASN A 220 4.52 -35.66 90.17
C ASN A 220 4.12 -34.87 91.41
N GLU A 221 3.07 -34.04 91.32
CA GLU A 221 2.54 -33.30 92.46
C GLU A 221 1.99 -34.26 93.54
N ARG A 222 1.26 -35.31 93.15
CA ARG A 222 0.79 -36.36 94.08
C ARG A 222 1.96 -37.09 94.72
N HIS A 223 2.91 -37.58 93.91
CA HIS A 223 4.10 -38.27 94.42
C HIS A 223 4.91 -37.40 95.39
N SER A 224 5.05 -36.10 95.10
CA SER A 224 5.71 -35.15 96.01
C SER A 224 4.98 -35.06 97.35
N LYS A 225 3.64 -34.97 97.34
CA LYS A 225 2.83 -34.97 98.58
C LYS A 225 2.97 -36.28 99.35
N ASP A 226 2.91 -37.43 98.67
CA ASP A 226 3.06 -38.74 99.29
C ASP A 226 4.45 -38.95 99.89
N THR A 227 5.50 -38.48 99.21
CA THR A 227 6.88 -38.50 99.73
C THR A 227 7.00 -37.65 101.00
N VAL A 228 6.40 -36.46 101.00
CA VAL A 228 6.36 -35.61 102.20
C VAL A 228 5.60 -36.30 103.32
N HIS A 229 4.46 -36.93 103.04
CA HIS A 229 3.69 -37.69 104.02
C HIS A 229 4.49 -38.86 104.62
N TYR A 230 5.09 -39.70 103.77
CA TYR A 230 5.92 -40.83 104.19
C TYR A 230 7.10 -40.39 105.07
N ASN A 231 7.77 -39.29 104.71
CA ASN A 231 8.87 -38.75 105.53
C ASN A 231 8.38 -38.31 106.92
N VAL A 232 7.18 -37.74 107.02
CA VAL A 232 6.58 -37.36 108.31
C VAL A 232 6.25 -38.61 109.15
N GLU A 233 5.67 -39.65 108.54
CA GLU A 233 5.39 -40.92 109.22
C GLU A 233 6.67 -41.60 109.71
N LEU A 234 7.71 -41.64 108.89
CA LEU A 234 9.01 -42.21 109.26
C LEU A 234 9.63 -41.47 110.44
N GLN A 235 9.59 -40.14 110.43
CA GLN A 235 10.05 -39.33 111.57
C GLN A 235 9.27 -39.62 112.84
N GLU A 236 7.97 -39.89 112.75
CA GLU A 236 7.15 -40.24 113.92
C GLU A 236 7.47 -41.65 114.43
N GLN A 237 7.68 -42.62 113.53
CA GLN A 237 8.15 -43.96 113.91
C GLN A 237 9.54 -43.92 114.56
N ASP A 238 10.47 -43.13 114.03
CA ASP A 238 11.80 -42.93 114.62
C ASP A 238 11.69 -42.33 116.03
N ARG A 239 10.79 -41.37 116.26
CA ARG A 239 10.54 -40.81 117.60
C ARG A 239 10.02 -41.87 118.57
N VAL A 240 9.12 -42.75 118.13
CA VAL A 240 8.61 -43.86 118.95
C VAL A 240 9.72 -44.87 119.25
N LEU A 241 10.53 -45.24 118.24
CA LEU A 241 11.67 -46.13 118.41
C LEU A 241 12.73 -45.54 119.34
N ASP A 242 13.00 -44.24 119.27
CA ASP A 242 13.90 -43.55 120.19
C ASP A 242 13.37 -43.59 121.63
N GLN A 243 12.07 -43.39 121.83
CA GLN A 243 11.44 -43.53 123.14
C GLN A 243 11.55 -44.98 123.65
N GLU A 244 11.24 -45.98 122.82
CA GLU A 244 11.40 -47.39 123.17
C GLU A 244 12.85 -47.77 123.46
N THR A 245 13.80 -47.28 122.65
CA THR A 245 15.22 -47.57 122.80
C THR A 245 15.73 -46.94 124.07
N ARG A 246 15.37 -45.69 124.37
CA ARG A 246 15.67 -45.07 125.67
C ARG A 246 15.11 -45.89 126.83
N LEU A 247 13.89 -46.41 126.71
CA LEU A 247 13.29 -47.28 127.73
C LEU A 247 14.03 -48.62 127.85
N LYS A 248 14.34 -49.29 126.73
CA LYS A 248 15.10 -50.55 126.68
C LYS A 248 16.52 -50.37 127.22
N THR A 249 17.23 -49.32 126.83
CA THR A 249 18.56 -48.97 127.35
C THR A 249 18.50 -48.64 128.83
N PHE A 250 17.47 -47.91 129.29
CA PHE A 250 17.27 -47.65 130.72
C PHE A 250 17.04 -48.96 131.49
N MET A 251 16.22 -49.87 130.97
CA MET A 251 16.01 -51.20 131.56
C MET A 251 17.33 -51.99 131.59
N LEU A 252 18.02 -52.13 130.45
CA LEU A 252 19.30 -52.83 130.38
C LEU A 252 20.34 -52.25 131.34
N ALA A 253 20.49 -50.92 131.41
CA ALA A 253 21.41 -50.28 132.35
C ALA A 253 21.04 -50.54 133.82
N LYS A 254 19.76 -50.78 134.14
CA LYS A 254 19.31 -51.16 135.48
C LYS A 254 19.52 -52.65 135.78
N PHE A 255 19.56 -53.52 134.76
CA PHE A 255 19.70 -54.98 134.91
C PHE A 255 21.10 -55.53 134.62
N THR A 256 22.01 -54.76 134.01
CA THR A 256 23.35 -55.25 133.65
C THR A 256 24.32 -55.10 134.83
N ASP A 257 24.89 -56.22 135.27
CA ASP A 257 25.92 -56.25 136.31
C ASP A 257 27.30 -55.86 135.70
N ARG A 258 28.11 -55.10 136.45
CA ARG A 258 29.27 -54.35 135.92
C ARG A 258 30.42 -55.23 135.41
N SER A 259 30.35 -56.55 135.65
CA SER A 259 31.40 -57.53 135.34
C SER A 259 31.37 -58.09 133.91
N GLU A 260 30.25 -58.03 133.18
CA GLU A 260 30.11 -58.76 131.90
C GLU A 260 30.57 -57.96 130.66
N LEU A 261 30.66 -56.63 130.77
CA LEU A 261 31.05 -55.74 129.65
C LEU A 261 32.54 -55.83 129.28
N GLU A 262 33.40 -56.29 130.18
CA GLU A 262 34.85 -56.38 129.96
C GLU A 262 35.28 -57.64 129.19
N GLU A 263 34.45 -58.70 129.22
CA GLU A 263 34.70 -59.98 128.53
C GLU A 263 34.48 -59.90 127.01
N GLN A 264 33.43 -59.18 126.56
CA GLN A 264 33.05 -59.15 125.14
C GLN A 264 34.04 -58.36 124.26
N ALA A 265 34.77 -57.39 124.84
CA ALA A 265 35.80 -56.63 124.14
C ALA A 265 37.03 -57.48 123.75
N LYS A 266 37.32 -58.56 124.48
CA LYS A 266 38.46 -59.45 124.22
C LYS A 266 38.19 -60.43 123.06
N LYS A 267 36.94 -60.89 122.89
CA LYS A 267 36.55 -61.85 121.82
C LYS A 267 36.58 -61.24 120.41
N LYS A 268 36.30 -59.94 120.25
CA LYS A 268 36.31 -59.26 118.93
C LYS A 268 37.70 -59.04 118.31
N LYS A 269 38.79 -59.11 119.10
CA LYS A 269 40.17 -58.96 118.58
C LYS A 269 40.77 -60.27 118.03
N ALA A 270 40.29 -61.44 118.45
CA ALA A 270 40.83 -62.75 118.03
C ALA A 270 40.37 -63.19 116.63
N LEU A 271 39.15 -62.81 116.21
CA LEU A 271 38.57 -63.18 114.91
C LEU A 271 39.24 -62.51 113.71
N LYS A 272 39.87 -61.34 113.89
CA LYS A 272 40.52 -60.59 112.79
C LYS A 272 41.91 -61.11 112.41
N ALA A 273 42.50 -62.02 113.20
CA ALA A 273 43.83 -62.60 112.94
C ALA A 273 43.79 -63.90 112.11
N ALA A 274 42.67 -64.63 112.11
CA ALA A 274 42.57 -65.96 111.49
C ALA A 274 42.31 -65.93 109.96
N GLN A 275 41.84 -64.81 109.41
CA GLN A 275 41.44 -64.71 107.99
C GLN A 275 42.60 -64.51 106.99
N ARG A 276 43.85 -64.30 107.44
CA ARG A 276 44.99 -63.98 106.55
C ARG A 276 45.83 -65.18 106.07
N ALA A 277 45.57 -66.40 106.54
CA ALA A 277 46.45 -67.56 106.31
C ALA A 277 45.97 -68.60 105.26
N LYS A 278 44.88 -68.34 104.52
CA LYS A 278 44.23 -69.36 103.67
C LYS A 278 44.14 -68.99 102.18
N ARG A 279 45.25 -68.52 101.59
CA ARG A 279 45.36 -68.31 100.13
C ARG A 279 46.75 -68.69 99.61
N SER A 280 47.02 -69.98 99.43
CA SER A 280 47.99 -70.48 98.43
C SER A 280 47.98 -72.01 98.34
N GLN A 281 47.29 -72.56 97.34
CA GLN A 281 47.68 -73.71 96.49
C GLN A 281 46.46 -74.48 95.99
N GLY A 282 46.32 -74.56 94.67
CA GLY A 282 45.42 -75.46 93.98
C GLY A 282 45.03 -74.95 92.59
N GLU A 283 45.97 -74.90 91.66
CA GLU A 283 45.67 -74.56 90.26
C GLU A 283 45.93 -75.80 89.41
N SER A 284 44.86 -76.54 89.07
CA SER A 284 44.67 -77.20 87.76
C SER A 284 43.49 -78.20 87.75
N PHE A 285 43.10 -78.78 88.88
CA PHE A 285 41.80 -79.49 89.01
C PHE A 285 40.72 -78.59 89.60
N GLU A 286 41.14 -77.70 90.49
CA GLU A 286 40.36 -76.61 91.04
C GLU A 286 39.92 -75.61 89.97
N SER A 287 40.53 -75.46 88.79
CA SER A 287 40.09 -74.43 87.84
C SER A 287 38.66 -74.62 87.30
N ARG A 288 38.18 -75.86 87.12
CA ARG A 288 36.79 -76.13 86.71
C ARG A 288 35.83 -76.11 87.90
N GLU A 289 36.25 -76.60 89.06
CA GLU A 289 35.47 -76.51 90.30
C GLU A 289 35.43 -75.08 90.87
N VAL A 290 36.46 -74.27 90.62
CA VAL A 290 36.59 -72.84 90.94
C VAL A 290 35.89 -72.01 89.88
N ALA A 291 35.85 -72.41 88.61
CA ALA A 291 34.96 -71.78 87.63
C ALA A 291 33.50 -72.04 87.99
N TYR A 292 33.15 -73.28 88.37
CA TYR A 292 31.81 -73.64 88.84
C TYR A 292 31.47 -72.94 90.16
N LYS A 293 32.38 -72.92 91.14
CA LYS A 293 32.20 -72.15 92.40
C LYS A 293 32.20 -70.65 92.18
N ARG A 294 32.94 -70.09 91.21
CA ARG A 294 32.84 -68.66 90.84
C ARG A 294 31.51 -68.35 90.16
N LEU A 295 31.00 -69.24 89.32
CA LEU A 295 29.67 -69.12 88.74
C LEU A 295 28.59 -69.23 89.83
N LEU A 296 28.80 -70.10 90.83
CA LEU A 296 27.96 -70.22 92.03
C LEU A 296 28.06 -68.99 92.94
N GLU A 297 29.24 -68.37 93.08
CA GLU A 297 29.45 -67.11 93.82
C GLU A 297 28.85 -65.89 93.08
N LEU A 298 28.74 -65.94 91.75
CA LEU A 298 28.10 -64.92 90.91
C LEU A 298 26.58 -65.11 90.83
N ALA A 299 26.09 -66.33 91.05
CA ALA A 299 24.68 -66.63 91.22
C ALA A 299 24.30 -66.38 92.68
N GLU A 300 23.74 -65.20 92.98
CA GLU A 300 23.40 -64.80 94.37
C GLU A 300 22.47 -65.81 95.10
N ASP A 301 21.78 -66.70 94.35
CA ASP A 301 20.80 -67.66 94.85
C ASP A 301 21.23 -69.16 94.77
N GLU A 302 22.53 -69.47 94.60
CA GLU A 302 23.07 -70.85 94.49
C GLU A 302 22.52 -71.72 93.33
N ASP A 303 21.67 -71.18 92.45
CA ASP A 303 21.09 -71.87 91.29
C ASP A 303 21.77 -71.43 89.96
N ILE A 304 22.58 -72.34 89.39
CA ILE A 304 23.33 -72.08 88.16
C ILE A 304 22.42 -72.07 86.93
N ASP A 305 21.32 -72.82 86.94
CA ASP A 305 20.41 -72.86 85.80
C ASP A 305 19.70 -71.51 85.63
N GLN A 306 19.39 -70.81 86.73
CA GLN A 306 18.86 -69.44 86.68
C GLN A 306 19.88 -68.42 86.15
N LEU A 307 21.16 -68.55 86.49
CA LEU A 307 22.20 -67.68 85.94
C LEU A 307 22.38 -67.91 84.43
N VAL A 308 22.35 -69.16 83.98
CA VAL A 308 22.40 -69.51 82.55
C VAL A 308 21.17 -68.97 81.83
N ASN A 309 19.98 -69.11 82.41
CA ASN A 309 18.75 -68.53 81.83
C ASN A 309 18.81 -66.99 81.76
N SER A 310 19.32 -66.32 82.81
CA SER A 310 19.54 -64.86 82.78
C SER A 310 20.58 -64.44 81.75
N PHE A 311 21.60 -65.27 81.52
CA PHE A 311 22.58 -65.05 80.46
C PHE A 311 21.96 -65.23 79.07
N ILE A 312 21.17 -66.27 78.86
CA ILE A 312 20.43 -66.50 77.61
C ILE A 312 19.48 -65.33 77.35
N GLU A 313 18.72 -64.86 78.35
CA GLU A 313 17.86 -63.67 78.19
C GLU A 313 18.66 -62.40 77.86
N LYS A 314 19.85 -62.23 78.45
CA LYS A 314 20.75 -61.11 78.11
C LYS A 314 21.33 -61.27 76.71
N GLU A 315 21.66 -62.49 76.29
CA GLU A 315 22.15 -62.80 74.95
C GLU A 315 21.05 -62.55 73.91
N GLU A 316 19.82 -62.98 74.15
CA GLU A 316 18.67 -62.72 73.29
C GLU A 316 18.40 -61.21 73.16
N LYS A 317 18.46 -60.46 74.27
CA LYS A 317 18.38 -58.98 74.24
C LYS A 317 19.53 -58.36 73.46
N ASN A 318 20.74 -58.92 73.58
CA ASN A 318 21.92 -58.43 72.87
C ASN A 318 21.84 -58.77 71.36
N PHE A 319 21.32 -59.94 71.01
CA PHE A 319 21.04 -60.35 69.64
C PHE A 319 19.98 -59.45 69.01
N ALA A 320 18.89 -59.14 69.72
CA ALA A 320 17.90 -58.18 69.25
C ALA A 320 18.49 -56.78 69.03
N CYS A 321 19.36 -56.31 69.95
CA CYS A 321 20.10 -55.05 69.77
C CYS A 321 21.04 -55.10 68.55
N PHE A 322 21.72 -56.23 68.32
CA PHE A 322 22.60 -56.40 67.16
C PHE A 322 21.81 -56.44 65.85
N SER A 323 20.69 -57.16 65.81
CA SER A 323 19.78 -57.17 64.66
C SER A 323 19.26 -55.76 64.35
N TYR A 324 18.83 -55.01 65.37
CA TYR A 324 18.40 -53.63 65.21
C TYR A 324 19.53 -52.71 64.72
N ALA A 325 20.75 -52.87 65.26
CA ALA A 325 21.92 -52.13 64.79
C ALA A 325 22.26 -52.46 63.32
N ALA A 326 22.13 -53.73 62.91
CA ALA A 326 22.33 -54.16 61.53
C ALA A 326 21.25 -53.60 60.59
N GLU A 327 19.99 -53.57 61.02
CA GLU A 327 18.90 -52.93 60.27
C GLU A 327 19.13 -51.43 60.11
N LEU A 328 19.48 -50.71 61.18
CA LEU A 328 19.84 -49.29 61.13
C LEU A 328 21.01 -49.04 60.20
N ASN A 329 22.03 -49.91 60.20
CA ASN A 329 23.16 -49.79 59.29
C ASN A 329 22.73 -49.99 57.83
N GLY A 330 21.83 -50.95 57.56
CA GLY A 330 21.22 -51.14 56.24
C GLY A 330 20.35 -49.96 55.79
N GLU A 331 19.62 -49.32 56.71
CA GLU A 331 18.88 -48.08 56.41
C GLU A 331 19.81 -46.91 56.15
N MET A 332 20.90 -46.79 56.90
CA MET A 332 21.94 -45.78 56.68
C MET A 332 22.58 -45.94 55.30
N GLU A 333 22.94 -47.15 54.89
CA GLU A 333 23.46 -47.44 53.55
C GLU A 333 22.47 -47.06 52.44
N LYS A 334 21.18 -47.39 52.62
CA LYS A 334 20.12 -46.98 51.69
C LYS A 334 19.99 -45.46 51.60
N MET A 335 20.10 -44.75 52.72
CA MET A 335 20.08 -43.29 52.73
C MET A 335 21.32 -42.70 52.05
N GLN A 336 22.50 -43.27 52.29
CA GLN A 336 23.73 -42.85 51.61
C GLN A 336 23.64 -43.07 50.09
N GLN A 337 23.04 -44.18 49.64
CA GLN A 337 22.83 -44.42 48.22
C GLN A 337 21.87 -43.37 47.62
N ARG A 338 20.75 -43.08 48.28
CA ARG A 338 19.83 -42.02 47.85
C ARG A 338 20.49 -40.65 47.78
N ILE A 339 21.37 -40.33 48.74
CA ILE A 339 22.13 -39.07 48.72
C ILE A 339 23.03 -39.03 47.47
N LYS A 340 23.72 -40.12 47.15
CA LYS A 340 24.54 -40.20 45.93
C LYS A 340 23.70 -40.07 44.66
N ASP A 341 22.56 -40.74 44.59
CA ASP A 341 21.67 -40.69 43.43
C ASP A 341 21.12 -39.26 43.22
N LEU A 342 20.73 -38.58 44.30
CA LEU A 342 20.31 -37.17 44.26
C LEU A 342 21.45 -36.24 43.86
N GLN A 343 22.67 -36.49 44.33
CA GLN A 343 23.86 -35.72 43.93
C GLN A 343 24.16 -35.91 42.44
N SER A 344 24.03 -37.12 41.89
CA SER A 344 24.21 -37.33 40.45
C SER A 344 23.10 -36.65 39.64
N GLU A 345 21.84 -36.70 40.11
CA GLU A 345 20.72 -36.02 39.46
C GLU A 345 20.90 -34.48 39.45
N ILE A 346 21.34 -33.90 40.56
CA ILE A 346 21.68 -32.47 40.63
C ILE A 346 22.77 -32.12 39.62
N THR A 347 23.82 -32.95 39.52
CA THR A 347 24.92 -32.71 38.59
C THR A 347 24.45 -32.76 37.13
N THR A 348 23.60 -33.73 36.79
CA THR A 348 23.02 -33.82 35.44
C THR A 348 22.13 -32.63 35.11
N LEU A 349 21.28 -32.20 36.04
CA LEU A 349 20.41 -31.03 35.85
C LEU A 349 21.21 -29.73 35.68
N MET A 350 22.32 -29.58 36.42
CA MET A 350 23.21 -28.43 36.26
C MET A 350 23.87 -28.41 34.88
N MET A 351 24.35 -29.56 34.39
CA MET A 351 24.94 -29.66 33.04
C MET A 351 23.91 -29.37 31.94
N ASP A 352 22.69 -29.90 32.07
CA ASP A 352 21.60 -29.63 31.12
C ASP A 352 21.20 -28.15 31.12
N GLN A 353 21.18 -27.52 32.29
CA GLN A 353 20.92 -26.08 32.41
C GLN A 353 22.02 -25.25 31.73
N GLU A 354 23.29 -25.57 31.97
CA GLU A 354 24.41 -24.84 31.35
C GLU A 354 24.43 -25.02 29.81
N TYR A 355 24.07 -26.21 29.32
CA TYR A 355 23.90 -26.45 27.89
C TYR A 355 22.71 -25.67 27.29
N ALA A 356 21.58 -25.61 27.99
CA ALA A 356 20.42 -24.82 27.56
C ALA A 356 20.72 -23.31 27.57
N GLU A 357 21.43 -22.81 28.58
CA GLU A 357 21.83 -21.40 28.67
C GLU A 357 22.84 -21.02 27.58
N SER A 358 23.85 -21.85 27.33
CA SER A 358 24.83 -21.61 26.26
C SER A 358 24.23 -21.65 24.86
N SER A 359 23.34 -22.62 24.58
CA SER A 359 22.60 -22.66 23.31
C SER A 359 21.64 -21.47 23.16
N SER A 360 20.95 -21.06 24.23
CA SER A 360 20.10 -19.86 24.20
C SER A 360 20.91 -18.59 23.97
N LEU A 361 22.11 -18.48 24.55
CA LEU A 361 23.02 -17.34 24.33
C LEU A 361 23.51 -17.28 22.88
N GLN A 362 23.86 -18.42 22.27
CA GLN A 362 24.24 -18.48 20.86
C GLN A 362 23.10 -18.01 19.95
N VAL A 363 21.87 -18.50 20.17
CA VAL A 363 20.70 -18.07 19.41
C VAL A 363 20.42 -16.57 19.58
N LEU A 364 20.60 -16.04 20.80
CA LEU A 364 20.45 -14.60 21.05
C LEU A 364 21.51 -13.78 20.32
N GLN A 365 22.77 -14.23 20.32
CA GLN A 365 23.86 -13.56 19.59
C GLN A 365 23.61 -13.56 18.08
N GLU A 366 23.20 -14.69 17.50
CA GLU A 366 22.85 -14.78 16.08
C GLU A 366 21.65 -13.88 15.72
N ALA A 367 20.66 -13.77 16.61
CA ALA A 367 19.51 -12.90 16.41
C ALA A 367 19.91 -11.40 16.52
N GLU A 368 20.81 -11.07 17.44
CA GLU A 368 21.35 -9.71 17.61
C GLU A 368 22.18 -9.28 16.40
N GLU A 369 23.03 -10.18 15.87
CA GLU A 369 23.82 -9.93 14.66
C GLU A 369 22.92 -9.72 13.44
N LYS A 370 21.94 -10.60 13.21
CA LYS A 370 20.96 -10.43 12.11
C LYS A 370 20.16 -9.14 12.25
N LEU A 371 19.82 -8.75 13.48
CA LEU A 371 19.11 -7.50 13.74
C LEU A 371 20.01 -6.31 13.42
N MET A 372 21.28 -6.34 13.83
CA MET A 372 22.27 -5.31 13.51
C MET A 372 22.42 -5.15 11.99
N GLU A 373 22.67 -6.25 11.26
CA GLU A 373 22.78 -6.23 9.78
C GLU A 373 21.53 -5.66 9.12
N THR A 374 20.34 -6.11 9.52
CA THR A 374 19.07 -5.62 8.97
C THR A 374 18.86 -4.13 9.25
N THR A 375 19.26 -3.65 10.43
CA THR A 375 19.16 -2.22 10.77
C THR A 375 20.15 -1.36 9.99
N GLU A 376 21.37 -1.86 9.75
CA GLU A 376 22.36 -1.17 8.91
C GLU A 376 21.87 -1.08 7.46
N GLU A 377 21.32 -2.16 6.91
CA GLU A 377 20.71 -2.15 5.58
C GLU A 377 19.54 -1.16 5.51
N ALA A 378 18.63 -1.18 6.49
CA ALA A 378 17.49 -0.27 6.54
C ALA A 378 17.94 1.20 6.59
N ASN A 379 18.94 1.52 7.41
CA ASN A 379 19.53 2.86 7.48
C ASN A 379 20.15 3.26 6.14
N TRP A 380 20.86 2.35 5.47
CA TRP A 380 21.42 2.61 4.15
C TRP A 380 20.35 2.91 3.09
N TYR A 381 19.24 2.17 3.08
CA TYR A 381 18.09 2.46 2.21
C TYR A 381 17.45 3.81 2.53
N GLU A 382 17.27 4.13 3.80
CA GLU A 382 16.69 5.40 4.25
C GLU A 382 17.55 6.59 3.79
N ASP A 383 18.85 6.53 4.00
CA ASP A 383 19.78 7.59 3.61
C ASP A 383 19.81 7.78 2.09
N ARG A 384 19.74 6.69 1.32
CA ARG A 384 19.66 6.80 -0.13
C ARG A 384 18.32 7.34 -0.62
N CYS A 385 17.21 7.00 0.05
CA CYS A 385 15.91 7.62 -0.20
C CYS A 385 15.91 9.12 0.12
N LYS A 386 16.60 9.55 1.19
CA LYS A 386 16.77 10.97 1.52
C LYS A 386 17.54 11.70 0.41
N GLU A 387 18.63 11.14 -0.09
CA GLU A 387 19.40 11.76 -1.18
C GLU A 387 18.59 11.82 -2.49
N SER A 388 17.89 10.75 -2.86
CA SER A 388 17.00 10.74 -4.03
C SER A 388 15.87 11.78 -3.90
N SER A 389 15.27 11.90 -2.72
CA SER A 389 14.23 12.90 -2.44
C SER A 389 14.76 14.33 -2.55
N LYS A 390 16.00 14.57 -2.12
CA LYS A 390 16.67 15.87 -2.25
C LYS A 390 16.90 16.24 -3.72
N VAL A 391 17.40 15.31 -4.53
CA VAL A 391 17.55 15.50 -5.99
C VAL A 391 16.20 15.78 -6.65
N LEU A 392 15.17 15.02 -6.29
CA LEU A 392 13.81 15.21 -6.81
C LEU A 392 13.23 16.58 -6.41
N GLY A 393 13.50 17.04 -5.18
CA GLY A 393 13.15 18.39 -4.71
C GLY A 393 13.85 19.50 -5.49
N GLN A 394 15.15 19.33 -5.78
CA GLN A 394 15.90 20.26 -6.64
C GLN A 394 15.32 20.29 -8.06
N LEU A 395 14.98 19.13 -8.61
CA LEU A 395 14.39 19.02 -9.95
C LEU A 395 13.01 19.68 -10.04
N LYS A 396 12.15 19.49 -9.03
CA LYS A 396 10.87 20.22 -8.92
C LYS A 396 11.08 21.73 -8.93
N SER A 397 11.98 22.21 -8.06
CA SER A 397 12.27 23.64 -7.92
C SER A 397 12.82 24.23 -9.22
N GLY A 398 13.73 23.52 -9.91
CA GLY A 398 14.26 23.92 -11.21
C GLY A 398 13.20 23.92 -12.31
N THR A 399 12.31 22.93 -12.32
CA THR A 399 11.19 22.87 -13.27
C THR A 399 10.19 24.00 -13.04
N GLU A 400 9.88 24.31 -11.78
CA GLU A 400 9.03 25.47 -11.43
C GLU A 400 9.64 26.80 -11.88
N ALA A 401 10.96 26.96 -11.73
CA ALA A 401 11.67 28.15 -12.20
C ALA A 401 11.61 28.27 -13.72
N LEU A 402 11.94 27.20 -14.46
CA LEU A 402 11.86 27.16 -15.92
C LEU A 402 10.45 27.40 -16.44
N PHE A 403 9.44 26.82 -15.78
CA PHE A 403 8.05 26.99 -16.16
C PHE A 403 7.60 28.46 -16.05
N LYS A 404 8.07 29.17 -15.01
CA LYS A 404 7.83 30.61 -14.82
C LYS A 404 8.59 31.45 -15.86
N GLU A 405 9.86 31.13 -16.13
CA GLU A 405 10.71 31.90 -17.03
C GLU A 405 10.28 31.80 -18.51
N ILE A 406 9.84 30.61 -18.93
CA ILE A 406 9.41 30.33 -20.31
C ILE A 406 7.95 30.77 -20.57
N ASN A 407 7.24 31.27 -19.53
CA ASN A 407 5.81 31.63 -19.59
C ASN A 407 4.93 30.50 -20.17
N CYS A 408 5.13 29.28 -19.69
CA CYS A 408 4.33 28.12 -20.11
C CYS A 408 2.86 28.28 -19.66
N ASP A 409 1.91 28.03 -20.57
CA ASP A 409 0.48 28.11 -20.24
C ASP A 409 0.03 26.89 -19.41
N ALA A 410 -0.12 27.10 -18.11
CA ALA A 410 -0.53 26.05 -17.16
C ALA A 410 -2.04 25.77 -17.18
N THR A 411 -2.85 26.51 -17.93
CA THR A 411 -4.32 26.46 -17.80
C THR A 411 -4.91 25.07 -18.06
N LYS A 412 -4.33 24.29 -18.99
CA LYS A 412 -4.78 22.91 -19.28
C LYS A 412 -4.48 21.93 -18.15
N ILE A 413 -3.32 22.04 -17.52
CA ILE A 413 -2.88 21.15 -16.44
C ILE A 413 -3.50 21.57 -15.09
N MET A 414 -3.62 22.88 -14.83
CA MET A 414 -4.32 23.42 -13.65
C MET A 414 -5.79 23.03 -13.60
N LYS A 415 -6.47 22.91 -14.75
CA LYS A 415 -7.87 22.42 -14.82
C LYS A 415 -8.01 20.94 -14.47
N GLN A 416 -6.95 20.14 -14.65
CA GLN A 416 -6.92 18.71 -14.32
C GLN A 416 -6.45 18.42 -12.88
N LEU A 417 -5.65 19.31 -12.29
CA LEU A 417 -5.05 19.13 -10.94
C LEU A 417 -5.87 19.74 -9.78
N GLY A 418 -6.89 20.55 -10.05
CA GLY A 418 -7.71 21.18 -9.00
C GLY A 418 -6.97 22.28 -8.21
N GLU A 419 -7.29 22.46 -6.92
CA GLU A 419 -6.73 23.53 -6.05
C GLU A 419 -5.24 23.39 -5.74
N ASN A 420 -4.61 22.24 -6.03
CA ASN A 420 -3.20 21.99 -5.79
C ASN A 420 -2.33 22.56 -6.93
N LYS A 421 -2.05 23.86 -6.84
CA LYS A 421 -1.24 24.62 -7.82
C LYS A 421 0.27 24.33 -7.79
N GLN A 422 0.72 23.29 -7.08
CA GLN A 422 2.14 22.97 -6.87
C GLN A 422 2.60 21.76 -7.70
N ILE A 423 3.89 21.74 -8.07
CA ILE A 423 4.49 20.58 -8.74
C ILE A 423 4.75 19.48 -7.70
N THR A 424 4.08 18.34 -7.86
CA THR A 424 4.19 17.13 -7.04
C THR A 424 4.83 16.00 -7.84
N ASP A 425 5.30 14.94 -7.18
CA ASP A 425 6.01 13.82 -7.83
C ASP A 425 5.17 13.13 -8.93
N LEU A 426 3.86 13.06 -8.73
CA LEU A 426 2.93 12.47 -9.68
C LEU A 426 2.67 13.33 -10.91
N ASN A 427 2.80 14.66 -10.79
CA ASN A 427 2.50 15.60 -11.87
C ASN A 427 3.74 16.10 -12.61
N LEU A 428 4.95 15.87 -12.05
CA LEU A 428 6.22 16.34 -12.59
C LEU A 428 6.45 15.94 -14.07
N MET A 429 6.10 14.71 -14.45
CA MET A 429 6.20 14.26 -15.85
C MET A 429 5.30 15.02 -16.81
N GLN A 430 4.11 15.43 -16.35
CA GLN A 430 3.18 16.21 -17.16
C GLN A 430 3.69 17.65 -17.34
N PHE A 431 4.33 18.22 -16.31
CA PHE A 431 5.02 19.50 -16.40
C PHE A 431 6.21 19.45 -17.36
N PHE A 432 7.00 18.37 -17.35
CA PHE A 432 8.08 18.18 -18.33
C PHE A 432 7.57 18.16 -19.78
N GLY A 433 6.48 17.44 -20.05
CA GLY A 433 5.91 17.41 -21.41
C GLY A 433 5.43 18.79 -21.90
N LEU A 434 4.95 19.66 -21.01
CA LEU A 434 4.61 21.04 -21.37
C LEU A 434 5.85 21.89 -21.64
N VAL A 435 6.86 21.80 -20.76
CA VAL A 435 8.12 22.54 -20.93
C VAL A 435 8.80 22.11 -22.22
N GLU A 436 8.83 20.80 -22.52
CA GLU A 436 9.36 20.24 -23.76
C GLU A 436 8.62 20.80 -24.98
N LYS A 437 7.27 20.75 -24.96
CA LYS A 437 6.46 21.30 -26.05
C LYS A 437 6.75 22.79 -26.27
N LYS A 438 6.81 23.59 -25.21
CA LYS A 438 7.02 25.03 -25.32
C LYS A 438 8.44 25.35 -25.78
N THR A 439 9.43 24.58 -25.32
CA THR A 439 10.82 24.68 -25.77
C THR A 439 10.92 24.38 -27.26
N ASN A 440 10.23 23.33 -27.74
CA ASN A 440 10.19 23.00 -29.17
C ASN A 440 9.52 24.11 -30.01
N GLU A 441 8.46 24.75 -29.51
CA GLU A 441 7.83 25.91 -30.17
C GLU A 441 8.79 27.11 -30.26
N LEU A 442 9.53 27.41 -29.18
CA LEU A 442 10.51 28.50 -29.17
C LEU A 442 11.71 28.23 -30.09
N LEU A 443 12.21 26.99 -30.12
CA LEU A 443 13.26 26.59 -31.06
C LEU A 443 12.79 26.70 -32.51
N LEU A 444 11.53 26.33 -32.80
CA LEU A 444 10.94 26.52 -34.12
C LEU A 444 10.87 28.01 -34.50
N MET A 445 10.39 28.87 -33.60
CA MET A 445 10.41 30.33 -33.84
C MET A 445 11.81 30.85 -34.12
N GLU A 446 12.80 30.45 -33.31
CA GLU A 446 14.19 30.89 -33.50
C GLU A 446 14.76 30.41 -34.84
N SER A 447 14.48 29.17 -35.25
CA SER A 447 14.89 28.67 -36.57
C SER A 447 14.29 29.48 -37.72
N ILE A 448 13.02 29.90 -37.58
CA ILE A 448 12.33 30.73 -38.57
C ILE A 448 12.93 32.14 -38.57
N LEU A 449 13.22 32.71 -37.40
CA LEU A 449 13.86 34.03 -37.27
C LEU A 449 15.25 34.05 -37.89
N ARG A 450 16.07 33.01 -37.68
CA ARG A 450 17.38 32.88 -38.34
C ARG A 450 17.28 32.72 -39.84
N TYR A 451 16.28 31.97 -40.32
CA TYR A 451 16.02 31.85 -41.76
C TYR A 451 15.67 33.21 -42.38
N ILE A 452 14.82 33.99 -41.72
CA ILE A 452 14.45 35.35 -42.17
C ILE A 452 15.64 36.32 -42.07
N SER A 453 16.48 36.18 -41.06
CA SER A 453 17.65 37.06 -40.85
C SER A 453 18.84 36.72 -41.77
N ALA A 454 18.84 35.54 -42.41
CA ALA A 454 19.90 35.09 -43.30
C ALA A 454 19.72 35.54 -44.77
N ASP A 455 18.71 36.35 -45.08
CA ASP A 455 18.45 36.88 -46.43
C ASP A 455 19.42 38.02 -46.85
N GLY A 456 20.62 38.04 -46.28
CA GLY A 456 21.63 39.07 -46.51
C GLY A 456 23.02 38.63 -46.07
N SER A 457 23.71 37.88 -46.92
CA SER A 457 25.14 37.51 -46.85
C SER A 457 25.51 36.30 -45.97
N HIS A 458 25.98 35.25 -46.67
CA HIS A 458 26.57 33.97 -46.25
C HIS A 458 25.61 32.76 -46.07
N PRO A 459 26.00 31.56 -46.56
CA PRO A 459 25.20 30.36 -46.39
C PRO A 459 25.15 30.00 -44.90
N ALA A 460 23.99 30.25 -44.29
CA ALA A 460 23.76 29.94 -42.89
C ALA A 460 23.96 28.45 -42.64
N GLN A 461 24.83 28.13 -41.69
CA GLN A 461 25.09 26.78 -41.21
C GLN A 461 23.75 26.11 -40.83
N PRO A 462 23.52 24.83 -41.19
CA PRO A 462 22.28 24.14 -40.86
C PRO A 462 22.02 24.25 -39.36
N PHE A 463 20.82 24.66 -38.97
CA PHE A 463 20.44 24.72 -37.55
C PHE A 463 20.49 23.30 -36.97
N ALA A 464 21.59 22.96 -36.32
CA ALA A 464 21.70 21.77 -35.50
C ALA A 464 20.94 22.08 -34.20
N ASN A 465 19.79 21.44 -34.01
CA ASN A 465 19.05 21.59 -32.75
C ASN A 465 19.96 21.12 -31.59
N PRO A 466 20.36 22.01 -30.66
CA PRO A 466 21.26 21.65 -29.57
C PRO A 466 20.68 20.60 -28.61
N LEU A 467 19.36 20.34 -28.68
CA LEU A 467 18.69 19.27 -27.93
C LEU A 467 18.68 17.92 -28.65
N LEU A 468 18.86 17.88 -29.99
CA LEU A 468 19.00 16.62 -30.75
C LEU A 468 20.46 16.14 -30.87
N GLY A 469 21.44 17.04 -30.67
CA GLY A 469 22.84 16.70 -30.44
C GLY A 469 23.04 16.15 -29.02
N GLY A 470 22.39 15.02 -28.73
CA GLY A 470 22.37 14.42 -27.40
C GLY A 470 23.76 14.12 -26.84
N THR A 471 23.85 14.10 -25.52
CA THR A 471 24.94 13.64 -24.62
C THR A 471 26.00 14.62 -24.11
N GLY A 472 26.17 15.83 -24.66
CA GLY A 472 27.20 16.77 -24.15
C GLY A 472 26.82 17.59 -22.90
N LEU A 473 25.52 17.84 -22.69
CA LEU A 473 25.00 18.73 -21.63
C LEU A 473 24.23 18.01 -20.51
N LEU A 474 23.98 16.70 -20.67
CA LEU A 474 23.40 15.89 -19.61
C LEU A 474 24.54 15.49 -18.68
N HIS A 475 24.55 16.02 -17.46
CA HIS A 475 25.31 15.37 -16.39
C HIS A 475 24.83 13.92 -16.36
N VAL A 476 25.70 12.96 -16.68
CA VAL A 476 25.36 11.55 -16.60
C VAL A 476 25.03 11.29 -15.14
N MET A 477 23.74 11.25 -14.83
CA MET A 477 23.28 10.79 -13.53
C MET A 477 23.49 9.29 -13.52
N ASP A 478 24.36 8.83 -12.62
CA ASP A 478 24.64 7.41 -12.47
C ASP A 478 23.34 6.69 -12.08
N ARG A 479 22.85 5.87 -13.00
CA ARG A 479 21.58 5.15 -12.86
C ARG A 479 21.62 4.18 -11.67
N ALA A 480 22.82 3.80 -11.20
CA ALA A 480 23.02 3.01 -9.99
C ALA A 480 22.61 3.76 -8.70
N GLN A 481 22.55 5.08 -8.70
CA GLN A 481 22.17 5.87 -7.51
C GLN A 481 20.66 5.92 -7.29
N LEU A 482 19.85 5.80 -8.35
CA LEU A 482 18.41 6.12 -8.30
C LEU A 482 17.48 4.96 -7.89
N CYS A 483 17.88 3.71 -8.14
CA CYS A 483 17.08 2.54 -7.74
C CYS A 483 17.97 1.49 -7.07
N PRO A 484 17.59 0.95 -5.91
CA PRO A 484 18.15 -0.32 -5.49
C PRO A 484 17.83 -1.44 -6.48
N PRO A 485 18.75 -2.39 -6.71
CA PRO A 485 18.32 -3.73 -7.10
C PRO A 485 17.35 -4.23 -6.02
N ALA A 486 16.30 -4.96 -6.43
CA ALA A 486 15.38 -5.57 -5.49
C ALA A 486 16.17 -6.41 -4.46
N PRO A 487 15.79 -6.41 -3.17
CA PRO A 487 16.43 -7.27 -2.19
C PRO A 487 16.44 -8.69 -2.74
N ALA A 488 17.61 -9.33 -2.73
CA ALA A 488 17.70 -10.74 -3.03
C ALA A 488 16.79 -11.43 -2.01
N LEU A 489 15.70 -12.03 -2.48
CA LEU A 489 14.94 -12.97 -1.69
C LEU A 489 15.89 -14.14 -1.44
N ASP A 490 16.59 -14.10 -0.31
CA ASP A 490 17.24 -15.27 0.26
C ASP A 490 16.13 -16.26 0.60
N GLY A 491 15.81 -17.08 -0.39
CA GLY A 491 15.07 -18.31 -0.21
C GLY A 491 16.01 -19.32 0.45
N THR A 492 16.23 -19.17 1.76
CA THR A 492 16.64 -20.30 2.60
C THR A 492 15.39 -21.13 2.88
N ALA A 493 15.06 -21.97 1.90
CA ALA A 493 14.35 -23.20 2.17
C ALA A 493 15.35 -24.15 2.84
N ASP A 494 15.55 -23.99 4.15
CA ASP A 494 16.22 -25.01 4.95
C ASP A 494 15.19 -26.06 5.37
N ALA A 495 15.41 -27.26 4.84
CA ALA A 495 14.78 -28.52 5.22
C ALA A 495 15.61 -29.22 6.30
#